data_AF-A0AAD1Q506-F1
#
_entry.id   AF-A0AAD1Q506-F1
#
_cell.length_a   1.000
_cell.length_b   1.000
_cell.length_c   1.000
_cell.angle_alpha   90.00
_cell.angle_beta   90.00
_cell.angle_gamma   90.00
#
_symmetry.space_group_name_H-M   'P 1'
#
loop_
_entity.id
_entity.type
_entity.pdbx_description
1 polymer ?
#
loop_
_entity_poly.entity_id
_entity_poly.type
_entity_poly.pdbx_seq_one_letter_code
_entity_poly.pdbx_strand_id
1 'polypeptide(L)'
;MWVVEAFNFSNELQITVLELVQKILALMDKKDLEPIILNQAKNEIKHQYLSAKKAREILNWKPKYSLDECLQETIKWYQDFLRDRLN
;
A
#
# COMPACT_ATOMS: atom_id res chain seq x y z
N MET A 1 -0.99 29.52 -24.71
CA MET A 1 -1.24 28.08 -24.94
C MET A 1 -1.02 27.38 -23.62
N TRP A 2 -2.03 26.74 -23.04
CA TRP A 2 -1.88 26.00 -21.78
C TRP A 2 -1.38 24.60 -22.07
N VAL A 3 -0.41 24.13 -21.29
CA VAL A 3 0.10 22.75 -21.33
C VAL A 3 -0.43 22.04 -20.10
N VAL A 4 -1.04 20.87 -20.29
CA VAL A 4 -1.46 19.97 -19.21
C VAL A 4 -0.34 18.97 -18.96
N GLU A 5 -0.08 18.69 -17.68
CA GLU A 5 0.94 17.75 -17.26
C GLU A 5 0.35 16.63 -16.39
N ALA A 6 0.78 15.39 -16.66
CA ALA A 6 0.51 14.25 -15.80
C ALA A 6 1.63 14.05 -14.77
N PHE A 7 1.28 13.58 -13.58
CA PHE A 7 2.17 13.27 -12.46
C PHE A 7 1.79 11.93 -11.83
N ASN A 8 2.81 11.15 -11.45
CA ASN A 8 2.62 9.97 -10.60
C ASN A 8 2.95 10.34 -9.16
N PHE A 9 2.15 9.83 -8.22
CA PHE A 9 2.36 9.95 -6.79
C PHE A 9 2.51 8.54 -6.21
N SER A 10 3.65 8.27 -5.61
CA SER A 10 3.99 6.95 -5.07
C SER A 10 5.07 7.09 -4.01
N ASN A 11 5.14 6.11 -3.10
CA ASN A 11 6.26 5.93 -2.18
C ASN A 11 7.47 5.27 -2.86
N GLU A 12 7.32 4.82 -4.12
CA GLU A 12 8.34 4.12 -4.92
C GLU A 12 8.90 2.86 -4.24
N LEU A 13 8.19 2.32 -3.24
CA LEU A 13 8.57 1.10 -2.55
C LEU A 13 8.25 -0.09 -3.43
N GLN A 14 9.24 -0.95 -3.63
CA GLN A 14 9.04 -2.26 -4.24
C GLN A 14 8.72 -3.23 -3.11
N ILE A 15 7.45 -3.64 -3.02
CA ILE A 15 6.99 -4.63 -2.05
C ILE A 15 6.14 -5.67 -2.77
N THR A 16 6.39 -6.94 -2.49
CA THR A 16 5.58 -8.04 -2.97
C THR A 16 4.31 -8.20 -2.13
N VAL A 17 3.29 -8.84 -2.69
CA VAL A 17 2.05 -9.17 -1.94
C VAL A 17 2.37 -10.00 -0.70
N LEU A 18 3.33 -10.94 -0.79
CA LEU A 18 3.69 -11.79 0.34
C LEU A 18 4.33 -10.99 1.48
N GLU A 19 5.28 -10.09 1.18
CA GLU A 19 5.89 -9.21 2.18
C GLU A 19 4.87 -8.29 2.83
N LEU A 20 3.91 -7.76 2.04
CA LEU A 20 2.84 -6.91 2.56
C LEU A 20 1.93 -7.68 3.53
N VAL A 21 1.52 -8.90 3.16
CA VAL A 21 0.70 -9.76 4.02
C VAL A 21 1.44 -10.11 5.31
N GLN A 22 2.71 -10.51 5.22
CA GLN A 22 3.54 -10.80 6.39
C GLN A 22 3.69 -9.59 7.32
N LYS A 23 3.88 -8.38 6.77
CA LYS A 23 3.90 -7.14 7.56
C LYS A 23 2.58 -6.91 8.29
N ILE A 24 1.45 -7.08 7.62
CA ILE A 24 0.13 -6.93 8.23
C ILE A 24 -0.06 -7.94 9.37
N LEU A 25 0.26 -9.22 9.14
CA LEU A 25 0.18 -10.27 10.16
C LEU A 25 1.06 -9.96 11.37
N ALA A 26 2.28 -9.47 11.16
CA ALA A 26 3.17 -9.08 12.23
C ALA A 26 2.62 -7.89 13.03
N LEU A 27 2.07 -6.86 12.37
CA LEU A 27 1.47 -5.69 13.02
C LEU A 27 0.19 -6.04 13.81
N MET A 28 -0.52 -7.08 13.39
CA MET A 28 -1.73 -7.57 14.06
C MET A 28 -1.47 -8.63 15.14
N ASP A 29 -0.21 -8.99 15.38
CA ASP A 29 0.18 -10.10 16.27
C ASP A 29 -0.49 -11.44 15.88
N LYS A 30 -0.54 -11.71 14.57
CA LYS A 30 -1.13 -12.92 13.94
C LYS A 30 -0.09 -13.72 13.15
N LYS A 31 1.08 -13.90 13.74
CA LYS A 31 2.22 -14.61 13.13
C LYS A 31 1.99 -16.13 13.01
N ASP A 32 0.93 -16.64 13.62
CA ASP A 32 0.47 -18.02 13.55
C ASP A 32 -0.36 -18.31 12.27
N LEU A 33 -0.78 -17.28 11.54
CA LEU A 33 -1.51 -17.42 10.28
C LEU A 33 -0.55 -17.48 9.10
N GLU A 34 -0.85 -18.37 8.15
CA GLU A 34 -0.11 -18.50 6.90
C GLU A 34 -1.01 -18.19 5.70
N PRO A 35 -0.56 -17.36 4.75
CA PRO A 35 -1.35 -17.07 3.55
C PRO A 35 -1.41 -18.29 2.61
N ILE A 36 -2.60 -18.57 2.08
CA ILE A 36 -2.80 -19.62 1.09
C ILE A 36 -2.60 -19.02 -0.31
N ILE A 37 -1.59 -19.50 -1.05
CA ILE A 37 -1.30 -19.05 -2.41
C ILE A 37 -2.12 -19.89 -3.41
N LEU A 38 -3.20 -19.32 -3.93
CA LEU A 38 -4.10 -20.02 -4.85
C LEU A 38 -3.65 -19.99 -6.32
N ASN A 39 -2.85 -18.99 -6.72
CA ASN A 39 -2.36 -18.81 -8.10
C ASN A 39 -3.49 -18.80 -9.18
N GLN A 40 -4.62 -18.17 -8.86
CA GLN A 40 -5.81 -18.12 -9.73
C GLN A 40 -6.00 -16.78 -10.45
N ALA A 41 -5.29 -15.73 -10.04
CA ALA A 41 -5.39 -14.41 -10.66
C ALA A 41 -4.91 -14.48 -12.12
N LYS A 42 -5.76 -14.04 -13.05
CA LYS A 42 -5.45 -13.96 -14.49
C LYS A 42 -5.41 -12.49 -14.90
N ASN A 43 -4.45 -12.13 -15.77
CA ASN A 43 -4.27 -10.78 -16.33
C ASN A 43 -3.71 -9.71 -15.36
N GLU A 44 -3.09 -10.10 -14.25
CA GLU A 44 -2.38 -9.15 -13.38
C GLU A 44 -1.02 -8.76 -13.96
N ILE A 45 -0.68 -7.47 -13.85
CA ILE A 45 0.67 -6.98 -14.19
C ILE A 45 1.63 -7.46 -13.09
N LYS A 46 2.60 -8.32 -13.45
CA LYS A 46 3.51 -8.97 -12.48
C LYS A 46 4.36 -8.00 -11.66
N HIS A 47 4.80 -6.92 -12.28
CA HIS A 47 5.67 -5.93 -11.66
C HIS A 47 5.18 -4.54 -12.04
N GLN A 48 4.55 -3.86 -11.09
CA GLN A 48 4.07 -2.50 -11.28
C GLN A 48 4.82 -1.56 -10.35
N TYR A 49 5.55 -0.62 -10.96
CA TYR A 49 6.30 0.42 -10.25
C TYR A 49 5.98 1.77 -10.87
N LEU A 50 5.91 2.79 -10.03
CA LEU A 50 5.70 4.17 -10.45
C LEU A 50 6.94 4.98 -10.12
N SER A 51 7.26 5.96 -10.95
CA SER A 51 8.25 6.97 -10.62
C SER A 51 7.56 8.28 -10.25
N ALA A 52 7.76 8.74 -9.02
CA ALA A 52 7.33 10.05 -8.54
C ALA A 52 8.40 11.13 -8.75
N LYS A 53 9.43 10.85 -9.56
CA LYS A 53 10.53 11.78 -9.87
C LYS A 53 10.03 13.13 -10.36
N LYS A 54 9.10 13.13 -11.31
CA LYS A 54 8.54 14.38 -11.86
C LYS A 54 7.81 15.22 -10.80
N ALA A 55 7.06 14.57 -9.92
CA ALA A 55 6.36 15.25 -8.82
C ALA A 55 7.36 15.83 -7.79
N ARG A 56 8.44 15.10 -7.49
CA ARG A 56 9.52 15.61 -6.64
C ARG A 56 10.20 16.84 -7.24
N GLU A 57 10.57 16.78 -8.52
CA GLU A 57 11.38 17.82 -9.16
C GLU A 57 10.57 19.10 -9.44
N ILE A 58 9.32 18.97 -9.90
CA ILE A 58 8.51 20.11 -10.32
C ILE A 58 7.66 20.67 -9.18
N LEU A 59 7.09 19.79 -8.34
CA LEU A 59 6.14 20.18 -7.29
C LEU A 59 6.78 20.21 -5.90
N ASN A 60 8.07 19.82 -5.76
CA ASN A 60 8.72 19.56 -4.47
C ASN A 60 7.91 18.58 -3.59
N TRP A 61 7.17 17.67 -4.24
CA TRP A 61 6.29 16.72 -3.56
C TRP A 61 7.07 15.53 -3.04
N LYS A 62 6.77 15.07 -1.81
CA LYS A 62 7.28 13.82 -1.25
C LYS A 62 6.22 13.14 -0.39
N PRO A 63 6.17 11.80 -0.33
CA PRO A 63 5.29 11.10 0.60
C PRO A 63 5.68 11.49 2.04
N LYS A 64 4.68 11.78 2.87
CA LYS A 64 4.88 12.14 4.28
C LYS A 64 4.86 10.92 5.21
N TYR A 65 4.13 9.89 4.83
CA TYR A 65 3.90 8.70 5.63
C TYR A 65 4.72 7.53 5.11
N SER A 66 5.26 6.75 6.03
CA SER A 66 5.84 5.44 5.74
C SER A 66 4.76 4.38 5.55
N LEU A 67 5.14 3.25 4.95
CA LEU A 67 4.23 2.11 4.81
C LEU A 67 3.75 1.61 6.17
N ASP A 68 4.65 1.50 7.16
CA ASP A 68 4.32 0.94 8.47
C ASP A 68 3.35 1.84 9.25
N GLU A 69 3.53 3.17 9.20
CA GLU A 69 2.57 4.14 9.78
C GLU A 69 1.18 4.00 9.14
N CYS A 70 1.10 3.99 7.80
CA CYS A 70 -0.17 3.82 7.10
C CYS A 70 -0.85 2.49 7.40
N LEU A 71 -0.08 1.39 7.51
CA LEU A 71 -0.63 0.07 7.84
C LEU A 71 -1.20 0.05 9.25
N GLN A 72 -0.52 0.65 10.23
CA GLN A 72 -1.03 0.76 11.60
C GLN A 72 -2.35 1.54 11.66
N GLU A 73 -2.42 2.69 10.97
CA GLU A 73 -3.65 3.49 10.89
C GLU A 73 -4.78 2.72 10.19
N THR A 74 -4.46 2.00 9.10
CA THR A 74 -5.44 1.21 8.34
C THR A 74 -5.98 0.03 9.17
N ILE A 75 -5.11 -0.68 9.89
CA ILE A 75 -5.50 -1.78 10.77
C ILE A 75 -6.46 -1.27 11.86
N LYS A 76 -6.10 -0.16 12.51
CA LYS A 76 -6.96 0.47 13.52
C LYS A 76 -8.32 0.84 12.95
N TRP A 77 -8.36 1.45 11.77
CA TRP A 77 -9.61 1.82 11.11
C TRP A 77 -10.51 0.60 10.85
N TYR A 78 -9.95 -0.52 10.36
CA TYR A 78 -10.73 -1.74 10.16
C TYR A 78 -11.24 -2.35 11.46
N GLN A 79 -10.44 -2.32 12.54
CA GLN A 79 -10.85 -2.80 13.85
C GLN A 79 -12.04 -1.99 14.40
N ASP A 80 -11.96 -0.66 14.32
CA ASP A 80 -13.02 0.24 14.77
C ASP A 80 -14.28 0.04 13.91
N PHE A 81 -14.13 0.05 12.57
CA PHE A 81 -15.24 -0.13 11.63
C PHE A 81 -15.98 -1.46 11.82
N LEU A 82 -15.26 -2.57 11.99
CA LEU A 82 -15.89 -3.89 12.17
C LEU A 82 -16.53 -4.04 13.54
N ARG A 83 -15.95 -3.45 14.60
CA ARG A 83 -16.57 -3.41 15.93
C ARG A 83 -17.90 -2.67 15.89
N ASP A 84 -17.95 -1.51 15.22
CA ASP A 84 -19.15 -0.68 15.16
C ASP A 84 -20.27 -1.30 14.30
N ARG A 85 -19.94 -2.21 13.37
CA ARG A 85 -20.93 -2.93 12.56
C ARG A 85 -21.47 -4.21 13.18
N LEU A 86 -20.79 -4.73 14.21
CA LEU A 86 -21.17 -5.96 14.92
C LEU A 86 -21.94 -5.67 16.22
N ASN A 87 -22.01 -4.40 16.62
CA ASN A 87 -22.86 -3.88 17.69
C ASN A 87 -24.17 -3.33 17.11
#